data_AF-A0A962RMN3-F1
#
_entry.id   AF-A0A962RMN3-F1
#
_cell.length_a   1.000
_cell.length_b   1.000
_cell.length_c   1.000
_cell.angle_alpha   90.00
_cell.angle_beta   90.00
_cell.angle_gamma   90.00
#
_symmetry.space_group_name_H-M   'P 1'
#
loop_
_entity.id
_entity.type
_entity.pdbx_description
1 polymer ?
#
loop_
_entity_poly.entity_id
_entity_poly.type
_entity_poly.pdbx_seq_one_letter_code
_entity_poly.pdbx_strand_id
1 'polypeptide(L)'
;MPAAWLPGALTSLALIALGPVAVFASRAYIVELLVLCLLSIMILARSSGCGALSDSSYGAVIGARSGSLARSGAWSGRCLPVLGVFLVYLAVAALRAEDLPGALVELGEDLLIILPSVLLAVAATRMPSLLQRRFGARYVLGIVLLAILLLFELLSSGWLGMLVKGEGAAGLRYLNHPAAMLPLLLWPALALAVVLMAGTRPALDTASRPAPPGALAELPNAVGARRMLLPAAAWSAALVVTCLSPVGAATLSLLAGGGLFVLGWWGRRSVLLALAGLVALVFLSAPLLLGRADTMAALQQRGLTVPASWTHRLVIWQYFSEASLRKPLLGHGLRASHFSNAGPEQRQRYQALARQTGNAAIAREFPTHPHNTILQLWFELGLVGVVLFLWLLGTSVALCWRLIGGTSTQRLVGASGLGMLGAYLVLSNLSFGAGQKWWLATLGIAVFGWALARSLSAPESSTVVDPATSGRPTGGATRPA
;
A
#
# COMPACT_ATOMS: atom_id res chain seq x y z
N MET A 1 -0.08 38.45 -5.14
CA MET A 1 -0.60 37.50 -6.14
C MET A 1 -0.98 36.17 -5.49
N PRO A 2 -2.22 35.99 -4.99
CA PRO A 2 -2.65 34.75 -4.31
C PRO A 2 -3.36 33.73 -5.23
N ALA A 3 -3.77 34.12 -6.46
CA ALA A 3 -4.69 33.34 -7.29
C ALA A 3 -4.04 32.17 -8.06
N ALA A 4 -2.73 32.17 -8.30
CA ALA A 4 -2.06 31.16 -9.15
C ALA A 4 -1.91 29.77 -8.48
N TRP A 5 -2.01 29.70 -7.15
CA TRP A 5 -1.87 28.45 -6.40
C TRP A 5 -3.18 27.70 -6.21
N LEU A 6 -4.31 28.42 -6.27
CA LEU A 6 -5.63 27.89 -5.96
C LEU A 6 -6.07 26.79 -6.94
N PRO A 7 -5.93 26.95 -8.27
CA PRO A 7 -6.32 25.90 -9.22
C PRO A 7 -5.50 24.63 -8.99
N GLY A 8 -4.18 24.73 -8.92
CA GLY A 8 -3.32 23.55 -8.74
C GLY A 8 -3.44 22.89 -7.34
N ALA A 9 -3.77 23.64 -6.30
CA ALA A 9 -4.06 23.11 -4.98
C ALA A 9 -5.42 22.39 -4.95
N LEU A 10 -6.44 22.95 -5.62
CA LEU A 10 -7.75 22.34 -5.80
C LEU A 10 -7.66 21.09 -6.69
N THR A 11 -6.87 21.07 -7.76
CA THR A 11 -6.65 19.85 -8.57
C THR A 11 -5.91 18.77 -7.79
N SER A 12 -4.92 19.13 -6.97
CA SER A 12 -4.16 18.15 -6.17
C SER A 12 -4.97 17.62 -4.99
N LEU A 13 -5.76 18.49 -4.34
CA LEU A 13 -6.72 18.11 -3.30
C LEU A 13 -7.82 17.24 -3.90
N ALA A 14 -8.32 17.62 -5.08
CA ALA A 14 -9.27 16.84 -5.84
C ALA A 14 -8.68 15.47 -6.15
N LEU A 15 -7.50 15.32 -6.72
CA LEU A 15 -6.97 14.00 -7.08
C LEU A 15 -6.64 13.10 -5.86
N ILE A 16 -6.19 13.67 -4.73
CA ILE A 16 -5.81 12.90 -3.54
C ILE A 16 -7.01 12.61 -2.63
N ALA A 17 -7.99 13.51 -2.57
CA ALA A 17 -9.23 13.31 -1.80
C ALA A 17 -10.36 12.68 -2.64
N LEU A 18 -10.44 12.96 -3.95
CA LEU A 18 -11.33 12.24 -4.89
C LEU A 18 -10.85 10.84 -5.20
N GLY A 19 -9.59 10.44 -5.00
CA GLY A 19 -9.23 9.03 -5.07
C GLY A 19 -10.07 8.19 -4.09
N PRO A 20 -10.02 8.48 -2.79
CA PRO A 20 -10.89 7.89 -1.76
C PRO A 20 -12.40 8.10 -1.97
N VAL A 21 -12.83 9.23 -2.54
CA VAL A 21 -14.26 9.49 -2.83
C VAL A 21 -14.73 8.80 -4.13
N ALA A 22 -13.85 8.60 -5.12
CA ALA A 22 -14.14 7.84 -6.34
C ALA A 22 -14.25 6.34 -6.03
N VAL A 23 -13.47 5.85 -5.07
CA VAL A 23 -13.66 4.52 -4.44
C VAL A 23 -15.07 4.40 -3.85
N PHE A 24 -15.59 5.47 -3.25
CA PHE A 24 -16.94 5.52 -2.67
C PHE A 24 -18.04 5.27 -3.73
N ALA A 25 -17.82 5.70 -4.97
CA ALA A 25 -18.81 5.68 -6.05
C ALA A 25 -18.96 4.33 -6.78
N SER A 26 -18.01 3.40 -6.66
CA SER A 26 -17.99 2.04 -7.26
C SER A 26 -18.53 1.89 -8.70
N ARG A 27 -17.61 1.87 -9.67
CA ARG A 27 -17.59 1.07 -10.93
C ARG A 27 -16.51 1.54 -11.91
N ALA A 28 -15.88 2.69 -11.67
CA ALA A 28 -14.96 3.28 -12.62
C ALA A 28 -13.49 3.12 -12.19
N TYR A 29 -12.93 1.92 -12.38
CA TYR A 29 -11.48 1.69 -12.32
C TYR A 29 -10.71 2.64 -13.28
N ILE A 30 -11.38 3.07 -14.36
CA ILE A 30 -10.91 4.12 -15.29
C ILE A 30 -10.64 5.44 -14.56
N VAL A 31 -11.46 5.82 -13.56
CA VAL A 31 -11.24 7.05 -12.79
C VAL A 31 -10.05 6.89 -11.86
N GLU A 32 -9.87 5.73 -11.23
CA GLU A 32 -8.68 5.44 -10.40
C GLU A 32 -7.39 5.45 -11.24
N LEU A 33 -7.41 4.82 -12.41
CA LEU A 33 -6.33 4.83 -13.40
C LEU A 33 -6.03 6.25 -13.90
N LEU A 34 -7.05 7.01 -14.29
CA LEU A 34 -6.90 8.40 -14.71
C LEU A 34 -6.32 9.26 -13.59
N VAL A 35 -6.77 9.09 -12.35
CA VAL A 35 -6.25 9.84 -11.20
C VAL A 35 -4.77 9.49 -10.96
N LEU A 36 -4.39 8.20 -10.96
CA LEU A 36 -3.00 7.79 -10.78
C LEU A 36 -2.10 8.22 -11.93
N CYS A 37 -2.56 8.10 -13.18
CA CYS A 37 -1.84 8.55 -14.37
C CYS A 37 -1.69 10.07 -14.39
N LEU A 38 -2.76 10.83 -14.15
CA LEU A 38 -2.74 12.29 -14.11
C LEU A 38 -1.87 12.79 -12.95
N LEU A 39 -1.95 12.18 -11.76
CA LEU A 39 -1.07 12.50 -10.64
C LEU A 39 0.39 12.25 -11.00
N SER A 40 0.69 11.10 -11.62
CA SER A 40 2.05 10.76 -12.05
C SER A 40 2.57 11.78 -13.06
N ILE A 41 1.79 12.08 -14.10
CA ILE A 41 2.13 13.05 -15.16
C ILE A 41 2.32 14.45 -14.55
N MET A 42 1.40 14.92 -13.70
CA MET A 42 1.47 16.23 -13.07
C MET A 42 2.67 16.37 -12.12
N ILE A 43 2.98 15.33 -11.35
CA ILE A 43 4.14 15.32 -10.44
C ILE A 43 5.42 15.31 -11.25
N LEU A 44 5.49 14.50 -12.32
CA LEU A 44 6.63 14.47 -13.23
C LEU A 44 6.85 15.83 -13.90
N ALA A 45 5.81 16.42 -14.49
CA ALA A 45 5.85 17.73 -15.14
C ALA A 45 6.26 18.88 -14.20
N ARG A 46 5.86 18.82 -12.92
CA ARG A 46 6.29 19.80 -11.90
C ARG A 46 7.70 19.54 -11.38
N SER A 47 8.12 18.28 -11.28
CA SER A 47 9.47 17.92 -10.82
C SER A 47 10.56 18.27 -11.83
N SER A 48 10.21 18.39 -13.12
CA SER A 48 11.12 18.78 -14.21
C SER A 48 11.25 20.30 -14.42
N GLY A 49 10.52 21.14 -13.67
CA GLY A 49 10.73 22.59 -13.70
C GLY A 49 10.42 23.31 -15.03
N CYS A 50 9.66 22.71 -15.95
CA CYS A 50 9.36 23.33 -17.25
C CYS A 50 8.17 24.29 -17.20
N GLY A 51 8.47 25.59 -17.17
CA GLY A 51 7.88 26.47 -18.18
C GLY A 51 8.45 26.05 -19.55
N ALA A 52 7.59 25.92 -20.55
CA ALA A 52 7.87 25.39 -21.89
C ALA A 52 8.31 23.91 -21.96
N LEU A 53 7.42 23.10 -22.53
CA LEU A 53 7.67 21.75 -23.03
C LEU A 53 8.88 21.80 -23.99
N SER A 54 10.03 21.23 -23.57
CA SER A 54 11.11 20.89 -24.49
C SER A 54 11.41 19.39 -24.39
N ASP A 55 11.64 18.79 -25.57
CA ASP A 55 11.65 17.35 -25.88
C ASP A 55 12.70 16.48 -25.15
N SER A 56 13.46 17.04 -24.21
CA SER A 56 14.51 16.30 -23.49
C SER A 56 14.09 15.75 -22.12
N SER A 57 12.93 16.16 -21.59
CA SER A 57 12.55 15.90 -20.19
C SER A 57 11.92 14.53 -19.94
N TYR A 58 11.18 13.98 -20.91
CA TYR A 58 10.62 12.62 -20.79
C TYR A 58 11.71 11.55 -20.79
N GLY A 59 12.76 11.77 -21.59
CA GLY A 59 13.94 10.91 -21.65
C GLY A 59 14.76 10.87 -20.37
N ALA A 60 14.74 11.92 -19.52
CA ALA A 60 15.49 11.95 -18.27
C ALA A 60 14.74 11.29 -17.08
N VAL A 61 13.40 11.31 -17.11
CA VAL A 61 12.55 10.65 -16.13
C VAL A 61 12.49 9.13 -16.37
N ILE A 62 12.37 8.72 -17.62
CA ILE A 62 12.36 7.30 -18.03
C ILE A 62 13.81 6.78 -18.16
N GLY A 63 14.70 7.58 -18.73
CA GLY A 63 16.14 7.34 -18.83
C GLY A 63 16.91 8.06 -17.72
N ALA A 64 16.60 7.75 -16.46
CA ALA A 64 17.61 7.92 -15.43
C ALA A 64 18.77 7.01 -15.83
N ARG A 65 19.84 7.57 -16.41
CA ARG A 65 21.11 6.88 -16.71
C ARG A 65 21.33 5.85 -15.60
N SER A 66 21.42 4.58 -15.95
CA SER A 66 21.41 3.42 -15.05
C SER A 66 22.27 3.58 -13.78
N GLY A 67 23.31 4.42 -13.81
CA GLY A 67 24.14 4.79 -12.66
C GLY A 67 23.58 5.82 -11.66
N SER A 68 22.44 6.49 -11.90
CA SER A 68 21.80 7.46 -10.98
C SER A 68 20.75 6.80 -10.07
N LEU A 69 19.99 5.83 -10.61
CA LEU A 69 19.06 5.00 -9.84
C LEU A 69 19.76 4.20 -8.73
N ALA A 70 21.01 3.80 -8.95
CA ALA A 70 21.81 3.08 -7.95
C ALA A 70 22.34 3.98 -6.82
N ARG A 71 22.48 5.29 -7.04
CA ARG A 71 23.16 6.22 -6.12
C ARG A 71 22.25 6.89 -5.10
N SER A 72 20.93 6.98 -5.33
CA SER A 72 20.05 7.77 -4.46
C SER A 72 19.57 7.06 -3.19
N GLY A 73 19.95 5.80 -2.93
CA GLY A 73 19.51 5.07 -1.72
C GLY A 73 17.99 4.98 -1.54
N ALA A 74 17.23 5.40 -2.56
CA ALA A 74 15.79 5.66 -2.50
C ALA A 74 14.99 4.37 -2.50
N TRP A 75 15.44 3.48 -3.38
CA TRP A 75 15.12 2.07 -3.48
C TRP A 75 16.47 1.41 -3.64
N SER A 76 16.81 0.44 -2.79
CA SER A 76 18.10 -0.24 -2.96
C SER A 76 18.20 -0.75 -4.39
N GLY A 77 19.38 -0.73 -5.02
CA GLY A 77 19.60 -1.31 -6.36
C GLY A 77 19.22 -2.80 -6.49
N ARG A 78 18.64 -3.39 -5.44
CA ARG A 78 18.12 -4.74 -5.34
C ARG A 78 16.59 -4.82 -5.48
N CYS A 79 15.81 -3.78 -5.20
CA CYS A 79 14.33 -3.88 -5.22
C CYS A 79 13.73 -3.82 -6.64
N LEU A 80 14.23 -2.93 -7.48
CA LEU A 80 13.78 -2.79 -8.87
C LEU A 80 14.05 -4.05 -9.72
N PRO A 81 15.23 -4.70 -9.62
CA PRO A 81 15.46 -5.97 -10.30
C PRO A 81 14.50 -7.08 -9.87
N VAL A 82 14.19 -7.17 -8.56
CA VAL A 82 13.24 -8.18 -8.04
C VAL A 82 11.86 -8.00 -8.62
N LEU A 83 11.36 -6.76 -8.60
CA LEU A 83 10.08 -6.42 -9.21
C LEU A 83 10.11 -6.70 -10.71
N GLY A 84 11.20 -6.34 -11.41
CA GLY A 84 11.36 -6.62 -12.84
C GLY A 84 11.30 -8.12 -13.15
N VAL A 85 12.01 -8.96 -12.40
CA VAL A 85 11.97 -10.42 -12.53
C VAL A 85 10.56 -10.95 -12.27
N PHE A 86 9.88 -10.44 -11.24
CA PHE A 86 8.50 -10.82 -10.95
C PHE A 86 7.54 -10.45 -12.08
N LEU A 87 7.64 -9.24 -12.64
CA LEU A 87 6.83 -8.79 -13.77
C LEU A 87 7.09 -9.59 -15.05
N VAL A 88 8.36 -9.93 -15.33
CA VAL A 88 8.71 -10.84 -16.44
C VAL A 88 8.08 -12.21 -16.22
N TYR A 89 8.13 -12.73 -15.00
CA TYR A 89 7.49 -14.01 -14.69
C TYR A 89 5.96 -13.96 -14.83
N LEU A 90 5.32 -12.85 -14.45
CA LEU A 90 3.88 -12.64 -14.71
C LEU A 90 3.57 -12.66 -16.21
N ALA A 91 4.39 -12.00 -17.03
CA ALA A 91 4.23 -12.03 -18.49
C ALA A 91 4.38 -13.45 -19.05
N VAL A 92 5.39 -14.21 -18.60
CA VAL A 92 5.58 -15.62 -18.98
C VAL A 92 4.42 -16.48 -18.49
N ALA A 93 3.86 -16.20 -17.32
CA ALA A 93 2.66 -16.89 -16.81
C ALA A 93 1.40 -16.55 -17.61
N ALA A 94 1.27 -15.33 -18.13
CA ALA A 94 0.18 -14.92 -19.01
C ALA A 94 0.20 -15.69 -20.34
N LEU A 95 1.39 -15.93 -20.90
CA LEU A 95 1.56 -16.75 -22.12
C LEU A 95 1.09 -18.21 -21.94
N ARG A 96 0.92 -18.67 -20.70
CA ARG A 96 0.46 -20.02 -20.35
C ARG A 96 -1.01 -20.06 -19.92
N ALA A 97 -1.70 -18.92 -19.95
CA ALA A 97 -3.12 -18.86 -19.60
C ALA A 97 -3.97 -19.59 -20.65
N GLU A 98 -5.03 -20.25 -20.20
CA GLU A 98 -5.99 -20.92 -21.09
C GLU A 98 -6.73 -19.90 -21.97
N ASP A 99 -7.07 -18.73 -21.43
CA ASP A 99 -7.54 -17.56 -22.17
C ASP A 99 -6.41 -16.51 -22.30
N LEU A 100 -5.57 -16.70 -23.31
CA LEU A 100 -4.44 -15.80 -23.56
C LEU A 100 -4.86 -14.34 -23.84
N PRO A 101 -5.83 -14.05 -24.73
CA PRO A 101 -6.27 -12.68 -24.97
C PRO A 101 -6.79 -11.99 -23.69
N GLY A 102 -7.64 -12.67 -22.92
CA GLY A 102 -8.14 -12.13 -21.66
C GLY A 102 -7.02 -11.88 -20.65
N ALA A 103 -6.10 -12.82 -20.49
CA ALA A 103 -4.96 -12.69 -19.59
C ALA A 103 -4.03 -11.52 -19.96
N LEU A 104 -3.80 -11.28 -21.25
CA LEU A 104 -2.99 -10.15 -21.72
C LEU A 104 -3.68 -8.79 -21.49
N VAL A 105 -5.00 -8.71 -21.72
CA VAL A 105 -5.77 -7.49 -21.43
C VAL A 105 -5.70 -7.17 -19.94
N GLU A 106 -5.99 -8.13 -19.08
CA GLU A 106 -5.94 -7.92 -17.63
C GLU A 106 -4.52 -7.61 -17.12
N LEU A 107 -3.49 -8.28 -17.64
CA LEU A 107 -2.11 -7.94 -17.32
C LEU A 107 -1.79 -6.49 -17.72
N GLY A 108 -2.28 -6.05 -18.88
CA GLY A 108 -2.19 -4.66 -19.32
C GLY A 108 -2.84 -3.70 -18.34
N GLU A 109 -4.05 -4.00 -17.87
CA GLU A 109 -4.75 -3.21 -16.86
C GLU A 109 -4.03 -3.17 -15.52
N ASP A 110 -3.52 -4.30 -15.04
CA ASP A 110 -2.72 -4.38 -13.82
C ASP A 110 -1.44 -3.56 -13.94
N LEU A 111 -0.75 -3.62 -15.09
CA LEU A 111 0.44 -2.81 -15.37
C LEU A 111 0.12 -1.31 -15.44
N LEU A 112 -1.04 -0.93 -15.97
CA LEU A 112 -1.51 0.46 -15.98
C LEU A 112 -1.77 0.99 -14.56
N ILE A 113 -1.93 0.14 -13.54
CA ILE A 113 -2.05 0.55 -12.13
C ILE A 113 -0.67 0.51 -11.45
N ILE A 114 0.08 -0.57 -11.66
CA ILE A 114 1.37 -0.81 -11.00
C ILE A 114 2.43 0.20 -11.46
N LEU A 115 2.54 0.48 -12.76
CA LEU A 115 3.58 1.37 -13.28
C LEU A 115 3.43 2.81 -12.77
N PRO A 116 2.25 3.47 -12.84
CA PRO A 116 2.05 4.77 -12.22
C PRO A 116 2.31 4.75 -10.71
N SER A 117 1.90 3.69 -10.00
CA SER A 117 2.14 3.55 -8.56
C SER A 117 3.65 3.53 -8.22
N VAL A 118 4.44 2.80 -9.00
CA VAL A 118 5.91 2.78 -8.87
C VAL A 118 6.49 4.14 -9.21
N LEU A 119 6.03 4.80 -10.28
CA LEU A 119 6.47 6.14 -10.67
C LEU A 119 6.18 7.18 -9.57
N LEU A 120 4.99 7.14 -8.96
CA LEU A 120 4.63 8.00 -7.83
C LEU A 120 5.56 7.76 -6.64
N ALA A 121 5.81 6.50 -6.29
CA ALA A 121 6.69 6.17 -5.18
C ALA A 121 8.16 6.59 -5.42
N VAL A 122 8.64 6.49 -6.67
CA VAL A 122 9.95 7.02 -7.07
C VAL A 122 9.96 8.54 -7.02
N ALA A 123 8.92 9.20 -7.57
CA ALA A 123 8.80 10.65 -7.57
C ALA A 123 8.76 11.23 -6.15
N ALA A 124 8.13 10.54 -5.19
CA ALA A 124 8.14 10.90 -3.77
C ALA A 124 9.54 11.06 -3.18
N THR A 125 10.52 10.31 -3.70
CA THR A 125 11.91 10.37 -3.24
C THR A 125 12.76 11.43 -3.96
N ARG A 126 12.27 12.00 -5.07
CA ARG A 126 13.02 12.93 -5.92
C ARG A 126 12.46 14.35 -5.94
N MET A 127 11.17 14.52 -5.63
CA MET A 127 10.54 15.83 -5.64
C MET A 127 11.11 16.72 -4.51
N PRO A 128 11.19 18.05 -4.68
CA PRO A 128 11.62 18.99 -3.66
C PRO A 128 10.89 18.82 -2.31
N SER A 129 11.59 19.04 -1.19
CA SER A 129 11.05 18.86 0.17
C SER A 129 9.75 19.64 0.42
N LEU A 130 9.62 20.85 -0.14
CA LEU A 130 8.39 21.64 -0.06
C LEU A 130 7.20 20.93 -0.75
N LEU A 131 7.41 20.30 -1.91
CA LEU A 131 6.38 19.53 -2.59
C LEU A 131 6.06 18.25 -1.81
N GLN A 132 7.07 17.53 -1.32
CA GLN A 132 6.86 16.35 -0.47
C GLN A 132 5.99 16.69 0.75
N ARG A 133 6.28 17.80 1.45
CA ARG A 133 5.51 18.25 2.62
C ARG A 133 4.06 18.57 2.26
N ARG A 134 3.84 19.26 1.14
CA ARG A 134 2.49 19.60 0.65
C ARG A 134 1.69 18.38 0.24
N PHE A 135 2.30 17.43 -0.47
CA PHE A 135 1.65 16.17 -0.83
C PHE A 135 1.38 15.31 0.41
N GLY A 136 2.33 15.24 1.34
CA GLY A 136 2.16 14.56 2.62
C GLY A 136 1.01 15.12 3.45
N ALA A 137 0.90 16.44 3.56
CA ALA A 137 -0.21 17.08 4.30
C ALA A 137 -1.57 16.79 3.64
N ARG A 138 -1.64 16.81 2.31
CA ARG A 138 -2.86 16.46 1.56
C ARG A 138 -3.22 14.99 1.69
N TYR A 139 -2.24 14.09 1.72
CA TYR A 139 -2.46 12.68 1.98
C TYR A 139 -3.13 12.48 3.34
N VAL A 140 -2.56 13.06 4.40
CA VAL A 140 -3.12 12.98 5.77
C VAL A 140 -4.54 13.55 5.79
N LEU A 141 -4.76 14.73 5.20
CA LEU A 141 -6.08 15.35 5.12
C LEU A 141 -7.08 14.46 4.36
N GLY A 142 -6.69 13.83 3.26
CA GLY A 142 -7.53 12.92 2.49
C GLY A 142 -7.98 11.72 3.33
N ILE A 143 -7.08 11.12 4.12
CA ILE A 143 -7.43 10.01 5.03
C ILE A 143 -8.36 10.48 6.15
N VAL A 144 -8.16 11.69 6.69
CA VAL A 144 -9.07 12.29 7.68
C VAL A 144 -10.48 12.45 7.11
N LEU A 145 -10.59 13.04 5.92
CA LEU A 145 -11.87 13.25 5.25
C LEU A 145 -12.57 11.93 4.91
N LEU A 146 -11.82 10.92 4.46
CA LEU A 146 -12.35 9.57 4.23
C LEU A 146 -12.92 8.96 5.53
N ALA A 147 -12.18 9.05 6.65
CA ALA A 147 -12.63 8.53 7.93
C ALA A 147 -13.91 9.24 8.42
N ILE A 148 -14.00 10.56 8.29
CA ILE A 148 -15.19 11.35 8.64
C ILE A 148 -16.37 10.95 7.77
N LEU A 149 -16.18 10.82 6.45
CA LEU A 149 -17.24 10.42 5.52
C LEU A 149 -17.78 9.03 5.86
N LEU A 150 -16.90 8.07 6.14
CA LEU A 150 -17.29 6.72 6.50
C LEU A 150 -18.00 6.66 7.85
N LEU A 151 -17.55 7.46 8.82
CA LEU A 151 -18.22 7.57 10.12
C LEU A 151 -19.62 8.16 9.97
N PHE A 152 -19.75 9.23 9.17
CA PHE A 152 -21.05 9.82 8.86
C PHE A 152 -22.00 8.80 8.21
N GLU A 153 -21.51 8.03 7.24
CA GLU A 153 -22.31 7.01 6.56
C GLU A 153 -22.72 5.86 7.47
N LEU A 154 -21.84 5.46 8.39
CA LEU A 154 -22.18 4.47 9.40
C LEU A 154 -23.26 5.00 10.36
N LEU A 155 -23.11 6.25 10.83
CA LEU A 155 -24.05 6.88 11.76
C LEU A 155 -25.40 7.20 11.12
N SER A 156 -25.41 7.56 9.83
CA SER A 156 -26.62 7.87 9.06
C SER A 156 -27.27 6.64 8.43
N SER A 157 -26.76 5.44 8.71
CA SER A 157 -27.25 4.18 8.12
C SER A 157 -27.24 4.18 6.58
N GLY A 158 -26.26 4.86 5.98
CA GLY A 158 -26.01 4.83 4.54
C GLY A 158 -26.75 5.89 3.74
N TRP A 159 -27.15 6.99 4.38
CA TRP A 159 -27.93 8.06 3.73
C TRP A 159 -27.27 8.60 2.46
N LEU A 160 -25.96 8.84 2.49
CA LEU A 160 -25.25 9.41 1.34
C LEU A 160 -25.09 8.37 0.23
N GLY A 161 -24.88 7.11 0.60
CA GLY A 161 -24.86 5.98 -0.32
C GLY A 161 -26.20 5.77 -1.01
N MET A 162 -27.31 5.90 -0.27
CA MET A 162 -28.66 5.87 -0.84
C MET A 162 -28.89 7.04 -1.81
N LEU A 163 -28.44 8.25 -1.47
CA LEU A 163 -28.57 9.41 -2.35
C LEU A 163 -27.80 9.24 -3.66
N VAL A 164 -26.60 8.63 -3.60
CA VAL A 164 -25.70 8.50 -4.75
C VAL A 164 -26.00 7.25 -5.60
N LYS A 165 -26.35 6.13 -4.97
CA LYS A 165 -26.51 4.81 -5.63
C LYS A 165 -27.96 4.30 -5.69
N GLY A 166 -28.91 5.03 -5.10
CA GLY A 166 -30.32 4.65 -5.04
C GLY A 166 -30.59 3.47 -4.09
N GLU A 167 -31.76 2.85 -4.25
CA GLU A 167 -32.24 1.73 -3.39
C GLU A 167 -31.29 0.52 -3.37
N GLY A 168 -30.43 0.36 -4.38
CA GLY A 168 -29.38 -0.67 -4.42
C GLY A 168 -28.27 -0.51 -3.37
N ALA A 169 -28.22 0.61 -2.63
CA ALA A 169 -27.33 0.81 -1.49
C ALA A 169 -27.90 0.30 -0.15
N ALA A 170 -29.11 -0.29 -0.16
CA ALA A 170 -29.73 -0.81 1.05
C ALA A 170 -28.80 -1.78 1.80
N GLY A 171 -28.44 -1.40 3.02
CA GLY A 171 -27.67 -2.22 3.96
C GLY A 171 -26.15 -2.17 3.79
N LEU A 172 -25.52 -0.98 3.87
CA LEU A 172 -24.10 -0.67 4.15
C LEU A 172 -22.99 -1.51 3.47
N ARG A 173 -23.31 -2.48 2.61
CA ARG A 173 -22.37 -3.44 1.99
C ARG A 173 -21.39 -2.74 1.06
N TYR A 174 -21.80 -1.61 0.48
CA TYR A 174 -20.92 -0.79 -0.35
C TYR A 174 -19.77 -0.15 0.45
N LEU A 175 -19.87 -0.07 1.78
CA LEU A 175 -18.80 0.42 2.65
C LEU A 175 -17.69 -0.60 2.86
N ASN A 176 -17.87 -1.86 2.43
CA ASN A 176 -16.87 -2.91 2.65
C ASN A 176 -15.51 -2.58 2.03
N HIS A 177 -15.48 -2.04 0.82
CA HIS A 177 -14.23 -1.67 0.15
C HIS A 177 -13.53 -0.50 0.84
N PRO A 178 -14.16 0.68 1.05
CA PRO A 178 -13.48 1.79 1.70
C PRO A 178 -13.11 1.48 3.17
N ALA A 179 -13.91 0.69 3.90
CA ALA A 179 -13.54 0.23 5.23
C ALA A 179 -12.30 -0.69 5.22
N ALA A 180 -12.13 -1.51 4.17
CA ALA A 180 -10.93 -2.33 3.99
C ALA A 180 -9.69 -1.53 3.55
N MET A 181 -9.85 -0.37 2.93
CA MET A 181 -8.72 0.48 2.54
C MET A 181 -8.06 1.18 3.74
N LEU A 182 -8.88 1.62 4.70
CA LEU A 182 -8.43 2.39 5.86
C LEU A 182 -7.25 1.74 6.61
N PRO A 183 -7.30 0.45 6.99
CA PRO A 183 -6.19 -0.21 7.69
C PRO A 183 -4.85 -0.15 6.95
N LEU A 184 -4.87 -0.10 5.62
CA LEU A 184 -3.66 -0.03 4.82
C LEU A 184 -3.13 1.41 4.71
N LEU A 185 -4.03 2.37 4.49
CA LEU A 185 -3.71 3.80 4.27
C LEU A 185 -3.39 4.57 5.56
N LEU A 186 -3.83 4.07 6.72
CA LEU A 186 -3.58 4.73 8.00
C LEU A 186 -2.09 4.76 8.33
N TRP A 187 -1.35 3.66 8.20
CA TRP A 187 0.06 3.60 8.63
C TRP A 187 0.97 4.66 7.97
N PRO A 188 0.91 4.88 6.64
CA PRO A 188 1.59 6.01 6.01
C PRO A 188 1.12 7.38 6.50
N ALA A 189 -0.19 7.54 6.77
CA ALA A 189 -0.74 8.79 7.29
C ALA A 189 -0.19 9.14 8.68
N LEU A 190 -0.04 8.17 9.59
CA LEU A 190 0.63 8.39 10.88
C LEU A 190 2.08 8.81 10.70
N ALA A 191 2.81 8.09 9.84
CA ALA A 191 4.20 8.40 9.57
C ALA A 191 4.36 9.84 9.04
N LEU A 192 3.54 10.21 8.05
CA LEU A 192 3.51 11.57 7.51
C LEU A 192 3.12 12.61 8.53
N ALA A 193 2.07 12.38 9.32
CA ALA A 193 1.64 13.34 10.34
C ALA A 193 2.78 13.64 11.32
N VAL A 194 3.47 12.61 11.83
CA VAL A 194 4.59 12.79 12.76
C VAL A 194 5.78 13.48 12.08
N VAL A 195 6.17 13.05 10.88
CA VAL A 195 7.30 13.64 10.15
C VAL A 195 7.06 15.11 9.83
N LEU A 196 5.86 15.48 9.36
CA LEU A 196 5.50 16.86 9.05
C LEU A 196 5.52 17.74 10.29
N MET A 197 5.09 17.23 11.45
CA MET A 197 5.14 17.95 12.71
C MET A 197 6.58 18.12 13.22
N ALA A 198 7.41 17.06 13.16
CA ALA A 198 8.81 17.11 13.57
C ALA A 198 9.60 18.16 12.78
N GLY A 199 9.31 18.29 11.48
CA GLY A 199 9.91 19.30 10.61
C GLY A 199 9.35 20.72 10.73
N THR A 200 8.42 21.00 11.67
CA THR A 200 7.94 22.36 11.97
C THR A 200 8.57 22.97 13.22
N ARG A 201 9.57 22.31 13.82
CA ARG A 201 10.41 22.97 14.81
C ARG A 201 11.07 24.16 14.12
N PRO A 202 10.86 25.41 14.60
CA PRO A 202 11.64 26.52 14.08
C PRO A 202 13.11 26.16 14.29
N ALA A 203 13.91 26.34 13.25
CA ALA A 203 15.34 26.48 13.41
C ALA A 203 15.57 27.74 14.25
N LEU A 204 15.42 27.60 15.58
CA LEU A 204 16.12 28.50 16.47
C LEU A 204 17.58 28.12 16.31
N ASP A 205 18.35 29.04 15.74
CA ASP A 205 19.80 29.05 15.72
C ASP A 205 20.35 28.46 17.02
N THR A 206 20.71 27.18 16.97
CA THR A 206 21.44 26.48 18.03
C THR A 206 22.87 26.19 17.56
N ALA A 207 23.36 26.95 16.59
CA ALA A 207 24.77 27.19 16.45
C ALA A 207 25.18 28.21 17.53
N SER A 208 25.58 27.74 18.72
CA SER A 208 26.61 28.36 19.60
C SER A 208 26.42 28.21 21.13
N ARG A 209 25.37 27.55 21.66
CA ARG A 209 25.26 27.37 23.12
C ARG A 209 25.25 25.91 23.57
N PRO A 210 26.22 25.47 24.41
CA PRO A 210 26.13 24.16 25.04
C PRO A 210 24.91 24.17 25.97
N ALA A 211 24.03 23.19 25.80
CA ALA A 211 22.86 23.03 26.65
C ALA A 211 23.32 22.77 28.10
N PRO A 212 22.75 23.44 29.11
CA PRO A 212 23.08 23.16 30.50
C PRO A 212 22.67 21.74 30.88
N PRO A 213 23.49 21.01 31.66
CA PRO A 213 23.15 19.68 32.15
C PRO A 213 22.00 19.82 33.16
N GLY A 214 20.77 19.53 32.71
CA GLY A 214 19.55 19.69 33.51
C GLY A 214 18.25 19.80 32.73
N ALA A 215 18.28 19.91 31.40
CA ALA A 215 17.08 19.94 30.55
C ALA A 215 16.43 18.54 30.42
N LEU A 216 15.89 18.05 31.53
CA LEU A 216 14.92 16.97 31.54
C LEU A 216 13.63 17.45 30.86
N ALA A 217 13.20 16.69 29.85
CA ALA A 217 11.80 16.53 29.44
C ALA A 217 10.96 17.82 29.32
N GLU A 218 11.25 18.67 28.33
CA GLU A 218 10.24 19.65 27.89
C GLU A 218 9.08 18.90 27.20
N LEU A 219 7.93 18.88 27.88
CA LEU A 219 6.65 18.46 27.31
C LEU A 219 6.43 19.15 25.94
N PRO A 220 5.79 18.47 24.98
CA PRO A 220 5.44 19.10 23.71
C PRO A 220 4.66 20.39 23.98
N ASN A 221 5.23 21.54 23.60
CA ASN A 221 4.58 22.86 23.67
C ASN A 221 3.09 22.75 23.33
N ALA A 222 2.21 23.46 24.04
CA ALA A 222 0.75 23.37 23.87
C ALA A 222 0.28 23.52 22.40
N VAL A 223 1.05 24.22 21.56
CA VAL A 223 0.86 24.33 20.11
C VAL A 223 1.13 23.01 19.37
N GLY A 224 2.18 22.28 19.74
CA GLY A 224 2.47 20.93 19.23
C GLY A 224 1.41 19.91 19.64
N ALA A 225 0.93 19.96 20.89
CA ALA A 225 -0.17 19.12 21.36
C ALA A 225 -1.47 19.40 20.59
N ARG A 226 -1.83 20.67 20.36
CA ARG A 226 -2.98 21.06 19.52
C ARG A 226 -2.86 20.58 18.07
N ARG A 227 -1.65 20.54 17.51
CA ARG A 227 -1.38 19.98 16.17
C ARG A 227 -1.55 18.46 16.09
N MET A 228 -1.46 17.74 17.21
CA MET A 228 -1.70 16.29 17.26
C MET A 228 -3.17 15.91 17.35
N LEU A 229 -4.05 16.82 17.78
CA LEU A 229 -5.48 16.52 17.99
C LEU A 229 -6.17 16.08 16.70
N LEU A 230 -5.92 16.75 15.58
CA LEU A 230 -6.61 16.43 14.32
C LEU A 230 -6.15 15.07 13.73
N PRO A 231 -4.85 14.76 13.59
CA PRO A 231 -4.41 13.43 13.18
C PRO A 231 -4.85 12.34 14.17
N ALA A 232 -4.80 12.59 15.48
CA ALA A 232 -5.22 11.62 16.49
C ALA A 232 -6.73 11.35 16.45
N ALA A 233 -7.55 12.40 16.29
CA ALA A 233 -9.00 12.28 16.13
C ALA A 233 -9.34 11.51 14.84
N ALA A 234 -8.64 11.78 13.74
CA ALA A 234 -8.83 11.07 12.48
C ALA A 234 -8.43 9.59 12.58
N TRP A 235 -7.34 9.29 13.28
CA TRP A 235 -6.92 7.92 13.58
C TRP A 235 -7.96 7.19 14.45
N SER A 236 -8.47 7.87 15.47
CA SER A 236 -9.51 7.33 16.34
C SER A 236 -10.80 7.07 15.55
N ALA A 237 -11.22 8.01 14.69
CA ALA A 237 -12.37 7.86 13.82
C ALA A 237 -12.20 6.69 12.85
N ALA A 238 -11.03 6.56 12.21
CA ALA A 238 -10.74 5.46 11.30
C ALA A 238 -10.70 4.09 12.00
N LEU A 239 -10.17 4.05 13.24
CA LEU A 239 -10.22 2.86 14.09
C LEU A 239 -11.66 2.50 14.43
N VAL A 240 -12.47 3.46 14.86
CA VAL A 240 -13.89 3.27 15.16
C VAL A 240 -14.64 2.76 13.92
N VAL A 241 -14.49 3.42 12.77
CA VAL A 241 -15.09 2.98 11.50
C VAL A 241 -14.70 1.54 11.18
N THR A 242 -13.42 1.19 11.33
CA THR A 242 -12.95 -0.17 11.03
C THR A 242 -13.54 -1.20 11.99
N CYS A 243 -13.53 -0.92 13.29
CA CYS A 243 -14.05 -1.79 14.34
C CYS A 243 -15.57 -1.98 14.26
N LEU A 244 -16.30 -0.94 13.84
CA LEU A 244 -17.75 -1.00 13.65
C LEU A 244 -18.15 -1.48 12.26
N SER A 245 -17.21 -1.56 11.31
CA SER A 245 -17.52 -2.07 9.98
C SER A 245 -17.87 -3.56 10.03
N PRO A 246 -18.79 -4.03 9.16
CA PRO A 246 -19.11 -5.45 9.06
C PRO A 246 -17.94 -6.30 8.49
N VAL A 247 -16.83 -5.68 8.13
CA VAL A 247 -15.64 -6.35 7.57
C VAL A 247 -14.70 -6.74 8.71
N GLY A 248 -14.97 -7.87 9.37
CA GLY A 248 -14.12 -8.36 10.48
C GLY A 248 -12.63 -8.48 10.12
N ALA A 249 -12.31 -8.76 8.86
CA ALA A 249 -10.92 -8.80 8.37
C ALA A 249 -10.20 -7.45 8.44
N ALA A 250 -10.91 -6.32 8.35
CA ALA A 250 -10.33 -4.99 8.46
C ALA A 250 -9.90 -4.69 9.91
N THR A 251 -10.65 -5.17 10.89
CA THR A 251 -10.26 -5.09 12.31
C THR A 251 -9.03 -5.96 12.58
N LEU A 252 -9.03 -7.21 12.11
CA LEU A 252 -7.88 -8.10 12.25
C LEU A 252 -6.62 -7.54 11.58
N SER A 253 -6.76 -6.85 10.45
CA SER A 253 -5.62 -6.25 9.76
C SER A 253 -5.04 -5.05 10.48
N LEU A 254 -5.86 -4.24 11.16
CA LEU A 254 -5.39 -3.22 12.08
C LEU A 254 -4.64 -3.82 13.27
N LEU A 255 -5.16 -4.90 13.87
CA LEU A 255 -4.51 -5.56 14.99
C LEU A 255 -3.15 -6.16 14.58
N ALA A 256 -3.10 -6.86 13.44
CA ALA A 256 -1.87 -7.41 12.91
C ALA A 256 -0.86 -6.31 12.53
N GLY A 257 -1.33 -5.23 11.89
CA GLY A 257 -0.50 -4.07 11.59
C GLY A 257 0.03 -3.39 12.85
N GLY A 258 -0.81 -3.23 13.88
CA GLY A 258 -0.40 -2.69 15.18
C GLY A 258 0.63 -3.56 15.88
N GLY A 259 0.44 -4.89 15.85
CA GLY A 259 1.43 -5.85 16.35
C GLY A 259 2.77 -5.71 15.64
N LEU A 260 2.78 -5.66 14.30
CA LEU A 260 4.02 -5.47 13.54
C LEU A 260 4.65 -4.09 13.73
N PHE A 261 3.86 -3.04 13.92
CA PHE A 261 4.35 -1.71 14.27
C PHE A 261 5.06 -1.74 15.63
N VAL A 262 4.42 -2.30 16.65
CA VAL A 262 4.94 -2.47 18.01
C VAL A 262 6.24 -3.28 18.00
N LEU A 263 6.26 -4.40 17.25
CA LEU A 263 7.45 -5.22 17.07
C LEU A 263 8.55 -4.49 16.28
N GLY A 264 8.19 -3.65 15.30
CA GLY A 264 9.15 -2.81 14.59
C GLY A 264 9.77 -1.73 15.49
N TRP A 265 8.99 -1.21 16.43
CA TRP A 265 9.39 -0.10 17.29
C TRP A 265 10.21 -0.56 18.51
N TRP A 266 9.77 -1.65 19.17
CA TRP A 266 10.37 -2.19 20.39
C TRP A 266 10.92 -3.62 20.26
N GLY A 267 10.56 -4.35 19.21
CA GLY A 267 10.90 -5.75 19.07
C GLY A 267 12.39 -5.99 18.76
N ARG A 268 12.85 -7.17 19.17
CA ARG A 268 14.21 -7.64 18.85
C ARG A 268 14.27 -8.15 17.41
N ARG A 269 15.45 -8.00 16.79
CA ARG A 269 15.72 -8.51 15.42
C ARG A 269 15.35 -9.99 15.26
N SER A 270 15.65 -10.81 16.26
CA SER A 270 15.34 -12.24 16.25
C SER A 270 13.84 -12.53 16.14
N VAL A 271 12.99 -11.74 16.83
CA VAL A 271 11.53 -11.92 16.80
C VAL A 271 10.98 -11.62 15.41
N LEU A 272 11.45 -10.54 14.77
CA LEU A 272 11.02 -10.20 13.41
C LEU A 272 11.53 -11.18 12.37
N LEU A 273 12.74 -11.73 12.53
CA LEU A 273 13.24 -12.81 11.67
C LEU A 273 12.44 -14.10 11.85
N ALA A 274 12.10 -14.46 13.09
CA ALA A 274 11.26 -15.62 13.37
C ALA A 274 9.86 -15.45 12.74
N LEU A 275 9.27 -14.27 12.85
CA LEU A 275 7.98 -13.98 12.25
C LEU A 275 8.03 -13.96 10.71
N ALA A 276 9.09 -13.40 10.12
CA ALA A 276 9.31 -13.48 8.67
C ALA A 276 9.46 -14.94 8.21
N GLY A 277 10.17 -15.77 8.98
CA GLY A 277 10.28 -17.20 8.75
C GLY A 277 8.94 -17.92 8.85
N LEU A 278 8.12 -17.58 9.84
CA LEU A 278 6.75 -18.12 9.98
C LEU A 278 5.87 -17.72 8.80
N VAL A 279 5.91 -16.46 8.36
CA VAL A 279 5.16 -16.01 7.18
C VAL A 279 5.63 -16.76 5.94
N ALA A 280 6.94 -16.89 5.72
CA ALA A 280 7.48 -17.67 4.61
C ALA A 280 7.03 -19.14 4.66
N LEU A 281 7.04 -19.76 5.85
CA LEU A 281 6.57 -21.12 6.04
C LEU A 281 5.08 -21.25 5.68
N VAL A 282 4.23 -20.32 6.14
CA VAL A 282 2.80 -20.31 5.80
C VAL A 282 2.61 -20.16 4.29
N PHE A 283 3.36 -19.28 3.64
CA PHE A 283 3.30 -19.12 2.18
C PHE A 283 3.69 -20.40 1.45
N LEU A 284 4.79 -21.05 1.85
CA LEU A 284 5.29 -22.25 1.20
C LEU A 284 4.44 -23.50 1.46
N SER A 285 3.73 -23.55 2.59
CA SER A 285 2.92 -24.71 3.00
C SER A 285 1.41 -24.50 2.82
N ALA A 286 0.96 -23.36 2.32
CA ALA A 286 -0.46 -23.01 2.26
C ALA A 286 -1.36 -24.05 1.58
N PRO A 287 -1.02 -24.63 0.40
CA PRO A 287 -1.88 -25.68 -0.18
C PRO A 287 -2.04 -26.91 0.72
N LEU A 288 -1.05 -27.21 1.57
CA LEU A 288 -1.11 -28.33 2.52
C LEU A 288 -1.89 -27.97 3.79
N LEU A 289 -1.76 -26.72 4.25
CA LEU A 289 -2.43 -26.25 5.47
C LEU A 289 -3.91 -25.96 5.24
N LEU A 290 -4.25 -25.35 4.10
CA LEU A 290 -5.60 -24.87 3.79
C LEU A 290 -6.45 -25.88 3.00
N GLY A 291 -5.85 -26.95 2.48
CA GLY A 291 -6.52 -28.03 1.74
C GLY A 291 -7.21 -29.09 2.59
N ARG A 292 -7.34 -28.87 3.90
CA ARG A 292 -7.80 -29.89 4.86
C ARG A 292 -9.33 -29.96 4.96
N ALA A 293 -9.91 -30.97 4.32
CA ALA A 293 -11.35 -31.25 4.23
C ALA A 293 -12.07 -31.43 5.58
N ASP A 294 -11.34 -31.84 6.61
CA ASP A 294 -11.83 -32.11 7.96
C ASP A 294 -12.05 -30.83 8.78
N THR A 295 -11.54 -29.67 8.35
CA THR A 295 -11.63 -28.42 9.12
C THR A 295 -13.07 -28.04 9.43
N MET A 296 -13.99 -28.15 8.46
CA MET A 296 -15.40 -27.82 8.68
C MET A 296 -16.09 -28.83 9.59
N ALA A 297 -15.87 -30.12 9.34
CA ALA A 297 -16.42 -31.20 10.15
C ALA A 297 -15.94 -31.08 11.61
N ALA A 298 -14.67 -30.74 11.84
CA ALA A 298 -14.10 -30.54 13.16
C ALA A 298 -14.68 -29.31 13.88
N LEU A 299 -14.94 -28.21 13.17
CA LEU A 299 -15.60 -27.02 13.75
C LEU A 299 -17.05 -27.31 14.13
N GLN A 300 -17.80 -28.00 13.27
CA GLN A 300 -19.18 -28.40 13.53
C GLN A 300 -19.30 -29.41 14.67
N GLN A 301 -18.40 -30.40 14.74
CA GLN A 301 -18.34 -31.37 15.84
C GLN A 301 -18.08 -30.71 17.20
N ARG A 302 -17.40 -29.55 17.23
CA ARG A 302 -17.19 -28.75 18.44
C ARG A 302 -18.37 -27.83 18.79
N GLY A 303 -19.49 -27.93 18.06
CA GLY A 303 -20.67 -27.10 18.27
C GLY A 303 -20.47 -25.62 17.91
N LEU A 304 -19.42 -25.28 17.16
CA LEU A 304 -19.14 -23.90 16.78
C LEU A 304 -19.98 -23.51 15.55
N THR A 305 -20.83 -22.50 15.71
CA THR A 305 -21.57 -21.90 14.61
C THR A 305 -20.62 -21.09 13.72
N VAL A 306 -20.40 -21.57 12.50
CA VAL A 306 -19.54 -20.91 11.51
C VAL A 306 -20.38 -20.01 10.60
N PRO A 307 -20.03 -18.72 10.42
CA PRO A 307 -20.75 -17.84 9.49
C PRO A 307 -20.74 -18.40 8.06
N ALA A 308 -21.83 -18.21 7.32
CA ALA A 308 -21.94 -18.74 5.94
C ALA A 308 -20.80 -18.27 5.00
N SER A 309 -20.29 -17.05 5.20
CA SER A 309 -19.15 -16.51 4.45
C SER A 309 -17.84 -17.25 4.72
N TRP A 310 -17.65 -17.79 5.92
CA TRP A 310 -16.49 -18.60 6.29
C TRP A 310 -16.60 -20.00 5.70
N THR A 311 -17.79 -20.60 5.74
CA THR A 311 -18.08 -21.89 5.09
C THR A 311 -17.78 -21.83 3.60
N HIS A 312 -18.22 -20.76 2.92
CA HIS A 312 -17.91 -20.54 1.52
C HIS A 312 -16.40 -20.47 1.26
N ARG A 313 -15.65 -19.71 2.06
CA ARG A 313 -14.19 -19.56 1.92
C ARG A 313 -13.46 -20.88 2.13
N LEU A 314 -13.86 -21.70 3.09
CA LEU A 314 -13.20 -22.98 3.35
C LEU A 314 -13.35 -23.96 2.17
N VAL A 315 -14.52 -24.01 1.53
CA VAL A 315 -14.72 -24.77 0.28
C VAL A 315 -13.83 -24.24 -0.84
N ILE A 316 -13.81 -22.92 -1.03
CA ILE A 316 -12.95 -22.27 -2.03
C ILE A 316 -11.48 -22.62 -1.79
N TRP A 317 -11.01 -22.47 -0.55
CA TRP A 317 -9.62 -22.70 -0.18
C TRP A 317 -9.21 -24.15 -0.34
N GLN A 318 -10.09 -25.07 0.00
CA GLN A 318 -9.84 -26.49 -0.24
C GLN A 318 -9.70 -26.79 -1.74
N TYR A 319 -10.65 -26.31 -2.56
CA TYR A 319 -10.56 -26.49 -4.01
C TYR A 319 -9.25 -25.93 -4.59
N PHE A 320 -8.91 -24.68 -4.28
CA PHE A 320 -7.69 -24.05 -4.81
C PHE A 320 -6.42 -24.68 -4.26
N SER A 321 -6.44 -25.21 -3.04
CA SER A 321 -5.32 -25.96 -2.47
C SER A 321 -5.06 -27.26 -3.23
N GLU A 322 -6.10 -28.10 -3.39
CA GLU A 322 -6.01 -29.36 -4.14
C GLU A 322 -5.62 -29.12 -5.60
N ALA A 323 -6.20 -28.10 -6.22
CA ALA A 323 -5.91 -27.78 -7.60
C ALA A 323 -4.47 -27.28 -7.77
N SER A 324 -3.97 -26.42 -6.88
CA SER A 324 -2.58 -25.92 -6.91
C SER A 324 -1.54 -27.04 -6.90
N LEU A 325 -1.81 -28.13 -6.17
CA LEU A 325 -0.91 -29.27 -6.08
C LEU A 325 -0.81 -30.10 -7.38
N ARG A 326 -1.71 -29.87 -8.36
CA ARG A 326 -1.66 -30.55 -9.67
C ARG A 326 -0.61 -29.95 -10.62
N LYS A 327 -0.36 -28.64 -10.52
CA LYS A 327 0.69 -27.92 -11.27
C LYS A 327 1.56 -27.10 -10.30
N PRO A 328 2.28 -27.75 -9.36
CA PRO A 328 2.83 -27.07 -8.19
C PRO A 328 3.99 -26.13 -8.51
N LEU A 329 4.76 -26.37 -9.58
CA LEU A 329 5.94 -25.58 -9.89
C LEU A 329 5.59 -24.25 -10.58
N LEU A 330 4.82 -24.32 -11.66
CA LEU A 330 4.54 -23.18 -12.54
C LEU A 330 3.10 -22.66 -12.46
N GLY A 331 2.20 -23.37 -11.77
CA GLY A 331 0.78 -23.02 -11.70
C GLY A 331 0.02 -23.25 -13.00
N HIS A 332 -1.23 -22.79 -13.03
CA HIS A 332 -2.18 -22.94 -14.13
C HIS A 332 -2.14 -21.80 -15.14
N GLY A 333 -1.27 -20.80 -14.94
CA GLY A 333 -1.23 -19.60 -15.78
C GLY A 333 -1.95 -18.43 -15.12
N LEU A 334 -1.59 -17.23 -15.56
CA LEU A 334 -2.15 -15.98 -15.01
C LEU A 334 -3.67 -15.96 -15.22
N ARG A 335 -4.42 -15.54 -14.20
CA ARG A 335 -5.90 -15.47 -14.21
C ARG A 335 -6.66 -16.77 -14.42
N ALA A 336 -5.99 -17.92 -14.32
CA ALA A 336 -6.69 -19.19 -14.29
C ALA A 336 -7.69 -19.29 -13.11
N SER A 337 -7.50 -18.51 -12.03
CA SER A 337 -8.36 -18.56 -10.85
C SER A 337 -9.71 -17.86 -11.02
N HIS A 338 -9.89 -17.09 -12.11
CA HIS A 338 -11.10 -16.35 -12.37
C HIS A 338 -12.22 -17.25 -12.90
N PHE A 339 -13.46 -17.04 -12.43
CA PHE A 339 -14.58 -17.94 -12.73
C PHE A 339 -14.89 -18.08 -14.24
N SER A 340 -14.68 -17.01 -15.02
CA SER A 340 -14.92 -17.02 -16.47
C SER A 340 -14.02 -18.03 -17.18
N ASN A 341 -12.84 -18.27 -16.61
CA ASN A 341 -11.80 -19.13 -17.17
C ASN A 341 -11.91 -20.55 -16.62
N ALA A 342 -12.87 -20.83 -15.74
CA ALA A 342 -13.06 -22.16 -15.19
C ALA A 342 -13.69 -23.10 -16.22
N GLY A 343 -13.01 -24.19 -16.56
CA GLY A 343 -13.56 -25.24 -17.43
C GLY A 343 -14.71 -26.03 -16.79
N PRO A 344 -15.50 -26.80 -17.58
CA PRO A 344 -16.60 -27.62 -17.07
C PRO A 344 -16.17 -28.59 -15.95
N GLU A 345 -15.02 -29.23 -16.09
CA GLU A 345 -14.46 -30.16 -15.09
C GLU A 345 -14.14 -29.46 -13.76
N GLN A 346 -13.56 -28.26 -13.83
CA GLN A 346 -13.24 -27.45 -12.65
C GLN A 346 -14.51 -27.04 -11.91
N ARG A 347 -15.51 -26.57 -12.65
CA ARG A 347 -16.83 -26.23 -12.10
C ARG A 347 -17.47 -27.44 -11.43
N GLN A 348 -17.47 -28.59 -12.08
CA GLN A 348 -18.04 -29.82 -11.52
C GLN A 348 -17.34 -30.25 -10.22
N ARG A 349 -16.01 -30.19 -10.16
CA ARG A 349 -15.25 -30.52 -8.94
C ARG A 349 -15.58 -29.58 -7.79
N TYR A 350 -15.59 -28.26 -8.04
CA TYR A 350 -15.96 -27.28 -7.03
C TYR A 350 -17.39 -27.52 -6.52
N GLN A 351 -18.35 -27.75 -7.43
CA GLN A 351 -19.73 -28.04 -7.06
C GLN A 351 -19.86 -29.33 -6.24
N ALA A 352 -19.10 -30.37 -6.56
CA ALA A 352 -19.09 -31.61 -5.80
C ALA A 352 -18.60 -31.36 -4.35
N LEU A 353 -17.56 -30.54 -4.17
CA LEU A 353 -17.08 -30.17 -2.86
C LEU A 353 -18.09 -29.29 -2.10
N ALA A 354 -18.66 -28.28 -2.76
CA ALA A 354 -19.66 -27.39 -2.18
C ALA A 354 -20.88 -28.15 -1.66
N ARG A 355 -21.34 -29.19 -2.38
CA ARG A 355 -22.47 -30.04 -1.96
C ARG A 355 -22.21 -30.78 -0.65
N GLN A 356 -20.96 -31.07 -0.31
CA GLN A 356 -20.61 -31.72 0.96
C GLN A 356 -20.92 -30.83 2.18
N THR A 357 -21.04 -29.51 1.98
CA THR A 357 -21.39 -28.58 3.07
C THR A 357 -22.87 -28.58 3.45
N GLY A 358 -23.74 -29.23 2.66
CA GLY A 358 -25.19 -29.16 2.80
C GLY A 358 -25.80 -27.80 2.41
N ASN A 359 -24.98 -26.83 1.98
CA ASN A 359 -25.44 -25.52 1.57
C ASN A 359 -25.55 -25.42 0.04
N ALA A 360 -26.76 -25.62 -0.48
CA ALA A 360 -27.03 -25.56 -1.91
C ALA A 360 -26.72 -24.20 -2.55
N ALA A 361 -26.70 -23.10 -1.78
CA ALA A 361 -26.36 -21.78 -2.33
C ALA A 361 -24.87 -21.68 -2.71
N ILE A 362 -23.97 -22.34 -1.97
CA ILE A 362 -22.53 -22.35 -2.26
C ILE A 362 -22.23 -23.11 -3.56
N ALA A 363 -23.02 -24.14 -3.87
CA ALA A 363 -22.84 -24.97 -5.06
C ALA A 363 -23.39 -24.34 -6.36
N ARG A 364 -24.07 -23.19 -6.30
CA ARG A 364 -24.69 -22.56 -7.47
C ARG A 364 -23.68 -21.87 -8.38
N GLU A 365 -22.63 -21.29 -7.82
CA GLU A 365 -21.70 -20.44 -8.55
C GLU A 365 -20.25 -20.80 -8.21
N PHE A 366 -19.41 -20.86 -9.24
CA PHE A 366 -17.97 -20.99 -9.06
C PHE A 366 -17.41 -19.67 -8.54
N PRO A 367 -16.46 -19.67 -7.58
CA PRO A 367 -15.95 -18.45 -6.97
C PRO A 367 -15.27 -17.56 -8.02
N THR A 368 -15.48 -16.25 -7.90
CA THR A 368 -14.84 -15.26 -8.78
C THR A 368 -13.32 -15.22 -8.59
N HIS A 369 -12.83 -15.52 -7.38
CA HIS A 369 -11.40 -15.67 -7.06
C HIS A 369 -11.23 -16.40 -5.70
N PRO A 370 -10.01 -16.82 -5.32
CA PRO A 370 -9.77 -17.61 -4.10
C PRO A 370 -10.03 -16.89 -2.76
N HIS A 371 -10.31 -15.58 -2.77
CA HIS A 371 -10.28 -14.70 -1.57
C HIS A 371 -9.03 -14.84 -0.68
N ASN A 372 -7.94 -15.36 -1.24
CA ASN A 372 -6.68 -15.61 -0.55
C ASN A 372 -5.53 -15.49 -1.53
N THR A 373 -4.66 -14.50 -1.32
CA THR A 373 -3.56 -14.17 -2.22
C THR A 373 -2.52 -15.29 -2.27
N ILE A 374 -2.23 -15.97 -1.16
CA ILE A 374 -1.29 -17.08 -1.16
C ILE A 374 -1.77 -18.22 -2.07
N LEU A 375 -3.04 -18.63 -1.92
CA LEU A 375 -3.64 -19.66 -2.78
C LEU A 375 -3.74 -19.21 -4.23
N GLN A 376 -4.00 -17.92 -4.47
CA GLN A 376 -4.00 -17.38 -5.83
C GLN A 376 -2.60 -17.43 -6.47
N LEU A 377 -1.54 -17.06 -5.74
CA LEU A 377 -0.16 -17.16 -6.20
C LEU A 377 0.22 -18.60 -6.52
N TRP A 378 -0.09 -19.54 -5.62
CA TRP A 378 0.14 -20.97 -5.86
C TRP A 378 -0.61 -21.47 -7.09
N PHE A 379 -1.90 -21.15 -7.19
CA PHE A 379 -2.75 -21.66 -8.24
C PHE A 379 -2.34 -21.12 -9.62
N GLU A 380 -2.10 -19.82 -9.75
CA GLU A 380 -1.80 -19.19 -11.03
C GLU A 380 -0.32 -19.30 -11.41
N LEU A 381 0.57 -19.11 -10.44
CA LEU A 381 2.00 -18.89 -10.67
C LEU A 381 2.90 -20.02 -10.14
N GLY A 382 2.35 -20.94 -9.33
CA GLY A 382 3.08 -22.03 -8.70
C GLY A 382 4.14 -21.57 -7.70
N LEU A 383 4.95 -22.52 -7.24
CA LEU A 383 6.04 -22.31 -6.29
C LEU A 383 7.00 -21.21 -6.75
N VAL A 384 7.30 -21.11 -8.05
CA VAL A 384 8.18 -20.06 -8.59
C VAL A 384 7.60 -18.68 -8.31
N GLY A 385 6.31 -18.47 -8.56
CA GLY A 385 5.65 -17.21 -8.25
C GLY A 385 5.63 -16.88 -6.76
N VAL A 386 5.40 -17.90 -5.92
CA VAL A 386 5.41 -17.77 -4.45
C VAL A 386 6.80 -17.36 -3.95
N VAL A 387 7.88 -17.98 -4.45
CA VAL A 387 9.25 -17.64 -4.08
C VAL A 387 9.61 -16.22 -4.51
N LEU A 388 9.24 -15.81 -5.73
CA LEU A 388 9.48 -14.44 -6.21
C LEU A 388 8.69 -13.41 -5.40
N PHE A 389 7.44 -13.71 -5.03
CA PHE A 389 6.64 -12.86 -4.16
C PHE A 389 7.26 -12.74 -2.76
N LEU A 390 7.70 -13.86 -2.17
CA LEU A 390 8.41 -13.85 -0.88
C LEU A 390 9.72 -13.07 -0.94
N TRP A 391 10.43 -13.12 -2.07
CA TRP A 391 11.62 -12.30 -2.28
C TRP A 391 11.27 -10.80 -2.28
N LEU A 392 10.21 -10.41 -3.00
CA LEU A 392 9.72 -9.02 -3.01
C LEU A 392 9.30 -8.57 -1.59
N LEU A 393 8.54 -9.39 -0.88
CA LEU A 393 8.13 -9.13 0.51
C LEU A 393 9.35 -9.00 1.43
N GLY A 394 10.32 -9.90 1.32
CA GLY A 394 11.57 -9.87 2.08
C GLY A 394 12.38 -8.59 1.83
N THR A 395 12.45 -8.12 0.58
CA THR A 395 13.11 -6.83 0.29
C THR A 395 12.37 -5.63 0.90
N SER A 396 11.03 -5.66 0.93
CA SER A 396 10.21 -4.64 1.58
C SER A 396 10.42 -4.60 3.10
N VAL A 397 10.47 -5.76 3.74
CA VAL A 397 10.78 -5.90 5.17
C VAL A 397 12.19 -5.40 5.47
N ALA A 398 13.19 -5.78 4.64
CA ALA A 398 14.56 -5.32 4.80
C ALA A 398 14.70 -3.79 4.66
N LEU A 399 13.89 -3.16 3.80
CA LEU A 399 13.86 -1.70 3.67
C LEU A 399 13.30 -1.04 4.92
N CYS A 400 12.18 -1.54 5.46
CA CYS A 400 11.61 -1.04 6.71
C CYS A 400 12.60 -1.21 7.88
N TRP A 401 13.28 -2.36 7.93
CA TRP A 401 14.28 -2.67 8.96
C TRP A 401 15.45 -1.69 8.99
N ARG A 402 15.93 -1.23 7.83
CA ARG A 402 17.01 -0.23 7.78
C ARG A 402 16.62 1.10 8.43
N LEU A 403 15.34 1.48 8.35
CA LEU A 403 14.84 2.71 8.96
C LEU A 403 14.66 2.57 10.47
N ILE A 404 14.31 1.37 10.96
CA ILE A 404 14.15 1.06 12.39
C ILE A 404 15.42 1.36 13.19
N GLY A 405 16.60 1.12 12.61
CA GLY A 405 17.90 1.42 13.23
C GLY A 405 18.32 2.89 13.17
N GLY A 406 17.52 3.78 12.58
CA GLY A 406 17.85 5.20 12.39
C GLY A 406 17.40 6.12 13.53
N THR A 407 17.13 7.39 13.20
CA THR A 407 16.57 8.38 14.13
C THR A 407 15.18 7.97 14.63
N SER A 408 14.65 8.62 15.68
CA SER A 408 13.29 8.35 16.18
C SER A 408 12.22 8.48 15.09
N THR A 409 12.34 9.49 14.22
CA THR A 409 11.46 9.69 13.08
C THR A 409 11.61 8.58 12.03
N GLN A 410 12.84 8.20 11.69
CA GLN A 410 13.08 7.09 10.74
C GLN A 410 12.56 5.76 11.31
N ARG A 411 12.77 5.52 12.60
CA ARG A 411 12.23 4.34 13.29
C ARG A 411 10.72 4.27 13.16
N LEU A 412 10.03 5.42 13.28
CA LEU A 412 8.58 5.47 13.18
C LEU A 412 8.13 5.13 11.78
N VAL A 413 8.78 5.69 10.76
CA VAL A 413 8.50 5.37 9.36
C VAL A 413 8.74 3.88 9.07
N GLY A 414 9.83 3.30 9.60
CA GLY A 414 10.13 1.87 9.48
C GLY A 414 9.07 0.98 10.13
N ALA A 415 8.68 1.30 11.37
CA ALA A 415 7.62 0.60 12.08
C ALA A 415 6.25 0.73 11.38
N SER A 416 5.89 1.92 10.88
CA SER A 416 4.70 2.14 10.05
C SER A 416 4.74 1.32 8.76
N GLY A 417 5.91 1.15 8.14
CA GLY A 417 6.08 0.28 6.98
C GLY A 417 5.78 -1.18 7.29
N LEU A 418 6.26 -1.70 8.43
CA LEU A 418 5.91 -3.05 8.89
C LEU A 418 4.41 -3.18 9.23
N GLY A 419 3.81 -2.17 9.87
CA GLY A 419 2.38 -2.15 10.14
C GLY A 419 1.53 -2.19 8.87
N MET A 420 1.92 -1.43 7.85
CA MET A 420 1.31 -1.44 6.52
C MET A 420 1.39 -2.83 5.87
N LEU A 421 2.57 -3.49 5.92
CA LEU A 421 2.74 -4.85 5.40
C LEU A 421 1.87 -5.87 6.15
N GLY A 422 1.74 -5.76 7.47
CA GLY A 422 0.86 -6.62 8.27
C GLY A 422 -0.61 -6.47 7.88
N ALA A 423 -1.06 -5.23 7.76
CA ALA A 423 -2.42 -4.94 7.32
C ALA A 423 -2.71 -5.48 5.91
N TYR A 424 -1.76 -5.29 4.98
CA TYR A 424 -1.84 -5.86 3.64
C TYR A 424 -1.94 -7.38 3.67
N LEU A 425 -1.05 -8.07 4.41
CA LEU A 425 -1.02 -9.54 4.45
C LEU A 425 -2.32 -10.14 5.00
N VAL A 426 -2.92 -9.53 6.02
CA VAL A 426 -4.20 -10.02 6.56
C VAL A 426 -5.35 -9.80 5.58
N LEU A 427 -5.50 -8.59 5.03
CA LEU A 427 -6.61 -8.28 4.12
C LEU A 427 -6.54 -9.08 2.81
N SER A 428 -5.34 -9.22 2.26
CA SER A 428 -5.08 -9.97 1.02
C SER A 428 -5.26 -11.48 1.17
N ASN A 429 -5.31 -12.02 2.40
CA ASN A 429 -5.50 -13.45 2.64
C ASN A 429 -6.87 -13.82 3.22
N LEU A 430 -7.63 -12.85 3.72
CA LEU A 430 -8.94 -13.10 4.31
C LEU A 430 -10.11 -12.51 3.52
N SER A 431 -9.90 -11.51 2.67
CA SER A 431 -11.01 -10.77 2.05
C SER A 431 -10.93 -10.67 0.54
N PHE A 432 -9.74 -10.36 -0.01
CA PHE A 432 -9.60 -9.98 -1.41
C PHE A 432 -8.48 -10.76 -2.09
N GLY A 433 -8.65 -11.06 -3.38
CA GLY A 433 -7.59 -11.63 -4.21
C GLY A 433 -6.58 -10.57 -4.65
N ALA A 434 -5.41 -11.00 -5.09
CA ALA A 434 -4.31 -10.12 -5.49
C ALA A 434 -4.63 -9.27 -6.74
N GLY A 435 -5.50 -9.77 -7.63
CA GLY A 435 -5.84 -9.15 -8.91
C GLY A 435 -6.96 -8.10 -8.88
N GLN A 436 -7.44 -7.69 -7.70
CA GLN A 436 -8.47 -6.65 -7.65
C GLN A 436 -7.87 -5.26 -7.91
N LYS A 437 -8.28 -4.63 -9.00
CA LYS A 437 -7.76 -3.32 -9.48
C LYS A 437 -7.76 -2.23 -8.39
N TRP A 438 -8.88 -2.07 -7.70
CA TRP A 438 -9.01 -1.08 -6.61
C TRP A 438 -8.05 -1.36 -5.45
N TRP A 439 -7.76 -2.64 -5.18
CA TRP A 439 -6.83 -3.06 -4.12
C TRP A 439 -5.38 -2.75 -4.51
N LEU A 440 -5.01 -3.01 -5.77
CA LEU A 440 -3.71 -2.61 -6.33
C LEU A 440 -3.51 -1.09 -6.30
N ALA A 441 -4.55 -0.32 -6.65
CA ALA A 441 -4.53 1.14 -6.59
C ALA A 441 -4.34 1.64 -5.14
N THR A 442 -5.05 1.03 -4.18
CA THR A 442 -4.91 1.34 -2.74
C THR A 442 -3.49 1.08 -2.25
N LEU A 443 -2.89 -0.05 -2.64
CA LEU A 443 -1.51 -0.37 -2.32
C LEU A 443 -0.55 0.66 -2.91
N GLY A 444 -0.77 1.09 -4.16
CA GLY A 444 0.01 2.15 -4.79
C GLY A 444 -0.03 3.46 -4.02
N ILE A 445 -1.22 3.88 -3.59
CA ILE A 445 -1.42 5.09 -2.76
C ILE A 445 -0.72 4.93 -1.40
N ALA A 446 -0.84 3.76 -0.76
CA ALA A 446 -0.19 3.48 0.52
C ALA A 446 1.35 3.56 0.40
N VAL A 447 1.92 2.92 -0.63
CA VAL A 447 3.35 2.94 -0.92
C VAL A 447 3.83 4.36 -1.24
N PHE A 448 3.06 5.16 -1.98
CA PHE A 448 3.37 6.56 -2.22
C PHE A 448 3.44 7.38 -0.92
N GLY A 449 2.42 7.26 -0.06
CA GLY A 449 2.40 7.94 1.23
C GLY A 449 3.58 7.55 2.11
N TRP A 450 3.94 6.25 2.13
CA TRP A 450 5.06 5.76 2.90
C TRP A 450 6.41 6.24 2.34
N ALA A 451 6.55 6.27 1.01
CA ALA A 451 7.74 6.80 0.34
C ALA A 451 7.95 8.30 0.63
N LEU A 452 6.87 9.09 0.68
CA LEU A 452 6.93 10.49 1.11
C LEU A 452 7.41 10.61 2.56
N ALA A 453 6.87 9.82 3.49
CA ALA A 453 7.28 9.82 4.89
C ALA A 453 8.76 9.46 5.04
N ARG A 454 9.20 8.44 4.31
CA ARG A 454 10.59 8.00 4.27
C ARG A 454 11.53 9.08 3.77
N SER A 455 11.19 9.72 2.65
CA SER A 455 11.97 10.80 2.04
C SER A 455 12.13 11.99 2.99
N LEU A 456 11.02 12.42 3.61
CA LEU A 456 11.00 13.53 4.56
C LEU A 456 11.67 13.20 5.91
N SER A 457 11.80 11.91 6.26
CA SER A 457 12.50 11.47 7.48
C SER A 457 14.02 11.40 7.32
N ALA A 458 14.54 11.49 6.09
CA ALA A 458 15.97 11.51 5.85
C ALA A 458 16.59 12.80 6.43
N PRO A 459 17.77 12.73 7.07
CA PRO A 459 18.47 13.94 7.48
C PRO A 459 18.74 14.81 6.24
N GLU A 460 18.45 16.11 6.32
CA GLU A 460 18.86 17.04 5.28
C GLU A 460 20.37 16.90 5.12
N SER A 461 20.82 16.45 3.93
CA SER A 461 22.23 16.51 3.62
C SER A 461 22.61 17.98 3.70
N SER A 462 23.36 18.37 4.72
CA SER A 462 24.06 19.65 4.72
C SER A 462 24.82 19.69 3.41
N THR A 463 24.32 20.46 2.44
CA THR A 463 25.17 21.00 1.41
C THR A 463 26.23 21.76 2.17
N VAL A 464 27.36 21.11 2.43
CA VAL A 464 28.60 21.76 2.78
C VAL A 464 28.87 22.65 1.59
N VAL A 465 28.41 23.90 1.68
CA VAL A 465 28.97 24.98 0.88
C VAL A 465 30.41 25.01 1.34
N ASP A 466 31.28 24.45 0.52
CA ASP A 466 32.71 24.43 0.78
C ASP A 466 33.15 25.90 0.92
N PRO A 467 33.52 26.36 2.12
CA PRO A 467 33.85 27.77 2.35
C PRO A 467 35.11 28.20 1.58
N ALA A 468 35.80 27.25 0.94
CA ALA A 468 36.93 27.48 0.06
C ALA A 468 36.60 28.24 -1.25
N THR A 469 35.33 28.51 -1.57
CA THR A 469 34.97 29.25 -2.80
C THR A 469 34.48 30.69 -2.58
N SER A 470 34.33 31.14 -1.33
CA SER A 470 33.97 32.53 -1.02
C SER A 470 35.16 33.29 -0.41
N GLY A 471 36.02 33.86 -1.25
CA GLY A 471 37.00 34.85 -0.81
C GLY A 471 38.37 34.79 -1.48
N ARG A 472 38.45 35.19 -2.75
CA ARG A 472 39.64 35.94 -3.19
C ARG A 472 39.21 37.38 -3.45
N PRO A 473 39.65 38.36 -2.65
CA PRO A 473 39.60 39.75 -3.07
C PRO A 473 40.56 39.88 -4.25
N THR A 474 40.06 40.26 -5.41
CA THR A 474 40.89 40.76 -6.50
C THR A 474 41.47 42.10 -6.06
N GLY A 475 42.61 42.05 -5.36
CA GLY A 475 43.43 43.21 -5.06
C GLY A 475 43.98 43.78 -6.37
N GLY A 476 43.45 44.92 -6.80
CA GLY A 476 44.10 45.76 -7.77
C GLY A 476 45.39 46.31 -7.16
N ALA A 477 46.52 45.88 -7.70
CA ALA A 477 47.82 46.51 -7.46
C ALA A 477 48.28 47.15 -8.76
N THR A 478 48.22 48.48 -8.75
CA THR A 478 48.96 49.38 -9.63
C THR A 478 50.46 49.04 -9.61
N ARG A 479 51.10 48.99 -10.79
CA ARG A 479 52.56 49.08 -10.91
C ARG A 479 52.93 50.53 -11.24
N PRO A 480 53.95 51.12 -10.60
CA PRO A 480 54.62 52.30 -11.12
C PRO A 480 55.81 51.91 -12.01
N ALA A 481 56.16 52.87 -12.88
CA ALA A 481 57.27 52.93 -13.85
C ALA A 481 57.13 52.08 -15.12
#